data_AF-A0A816H1Z6-F1
#
_entry.id   AF-A0A816H1Z6-F1
#
_cell.length_a   1.000
_cell.length_b   1.000
_cell.length_c   1.000
_cell.angle_alpha   90.00
_cell.angle_beta   90.00
_cell.angle_gamma   90.00
#
_symmetry.space_group_name_H-M   'P 1'
#
loop_
_entity.id
_entity.type
_entity.pdbx_description
1 polymer ?
#
loop_
_entity_poly.entity_id
_entity_poly.type
_entity_poly.pdbx_seq_one_letter_code
_entity_poly.pdbx_strand_id
1 'polypeptide(L)'
;MHLTLVVLLILIPSITTLKCYVCNSNDDPRCLNTNAEDLKVFGQECGISVDPYCRTITQTVNKDKSIVRACGSKITSKSCYKTAGLNSANVCSCNYDLCNSAPKFNQPQQIMTILSSIIVMATSLIMLR
;
A
#
# COMPACT_ATOMS: atom_id res chain seq x y z
N MET A 1 29.14 -11.74 26.31
CA MET A 1 28.58 -10.39 26.53
C MET A 1 28.23 -9.63 25.25
N HIS A 2 28.91 -9.85 24.11
CA HIS A 2 28.53 -9.17 22.85
C HIS A 2 27.33 -9.83 22.16
N LEU A 3 27.24 -11.17 22.18
CA LEU A 3 26.13 -11.92 21.57
C LEU A 3 24.77 -11.61 22.23
N THR A 4 24.76 -11.46 23.55
CA THR A 4 23.57 -11.11 24.34
C THR A 4 23.06 -9.70 24.05
N LEU A 5 23.97 -8.75 23.75
CA LEU A 5 23.62 -7.37 23.41
C LEU A 5 23.04 -7.28 21.99
N VAL A 6 23.60 -8.05 21.04
CA VAL A 6 23.09 -8.13 19.67
C VAL A 6 21.67 -8.68 19.66
N VAL A 7 21.41 -9.77 20.38
CA VAL A 7 20.07 -10.38 20.50
C VAL A 7 19.03 -9.40 21.08
N LEU A 8 19.43 -8.58 22.06
CA LEU A 8 18.55 -7.56 22.66
C LEU A 8 18.17 -6.43 21.69
N LEU A 9 19.08 -6.05 20.77
CA LEU A 9 18.81 -5.02 19.75
C LEU A 9 17.79 -5.47 18.69
N ILE A 10 17.73 -6.77 18.36
CA ILE A 10 16.80 -7.33 17.37
C ILE A 10 15.37 -7.44 17.93
N LEU A 11 15.23 -7.40 19.25
CA LEU A 11 13.94 -7.48 19.95
C LEU A 11 13.24 -6.13 20.05
N ILE A 12 13.87 -5.03 19.61
CA ILE A 12 13.24 -3.70 19.58
C ILE A 12 12.28 -3.69 18.38
N PRO A 13 10.95 -3.61 18.59
CA PRO A 13 10.01 -3.55 17.49
C PRO A 13 10.19 -2.26 16.71
N SER A 14 10.48 -2.36 15.41
CA SER A 14 10.48 -1.22 14.50
C SER A 14 9.04 -0.74 14.31
N ILE A 15 8.71 0.46 14.80
CA ILE A 15 7.43 1.10 14.51
C ILE A 15 7.54 1.75 13.14
N THR A 16 7.12 1.03 12.09
CA THR A 16 6.96 1.61 10.75
C THR A 16 5.53 2.09 10.58
N THR A 17 5.36 3.36 10.20
CA THR A 17 4.05 3.88 9.82
C THR A 17 3.72 3.51 8.37
N LEU A 18 2.44 3.26 8.09
CA LEU A 18 1.95 2.98 6.73
C LEU A 18 2.37 4.10 5.76
N LYS A 19 2.85 3.75 4.57
CA LYS A 19 3.14 4.70 3.49
C LYS A 19 2.04 4.67 2.43
N CYS A 20 1.61 5.83 1.94
CA CYS A 20 0.63 5.94 0.86
C CYS A 20 1.07 6.97 -0.17
N TYR A 21 0.56 6.88 -1.39
CA TYR A 21 0.60 8.01 -2.31
C TYR A 21 -0.39 9.09 -1.84
N VAL A 22 0.04 10.34 -1.80
CA VAL A 22 -0.77 11.49 -1.40
C VAL A 22 -0.69 12.57 -2.48
N CYS A 23 -1.76 12.73 -3.25
CA CYS A 23 -1.81 13.68 -4.37
C CYS A 23 -3.25 13.97 -4.80
N ASN A 24 -3.41 15.06 -5.56
CA ASN A 24 -4.67 15.46 -6.19
C ASN A 24 -4.41 15.83 -7.65
N SER A 25 -5.14 15.23 -8.58
CA SER A 25 -4.96 15.47 -10.02
C SER A 25 -5.27 16.89 -10.48
N ASN A 26 -6.02 17.65 -9.67
CA ASN A 26 -6.33 19.04 -9.97
C ASN A 26 -5.15 19.97 -9.63
N ASP A 27 -4.28 19.54 -8.71
CA ASP A 27 -3.10 20.30 -8.29
C ASP A 27 -1.86 19.84 -9.08
N ASP A 28 -1.75 18.54 -9.36
CA ASP A 28 -0.68 17.96 -10.16
C ASP A 28 -1.20 16.86 -11.11
N PRO A 29 -1.14 17.06 -12.44
CA PRO A 29 -1.68 16.10 -13.41
C PRO A 29 -0.97 14.75 -13.39
N ARG A 30 0.25 14.64 -12.85
CA ARG A 30 0.95 13.36 -12.66
C ARG A 30 0.20 12.42 -11.71
N CYS A 31 -0.67 12.97 -10.86
CA CYS A 31 -1.57 12.17 -10.03
C CYS A 31 -2.65 11.42 -10.84
N LEU A 32 -2.87 11.72 -12.12
CA LEU A 32 -3.72 10.88 -12.97
C LEU A 32 -3.05 9.55 -13.35
N ASN A 33 -1.72 9.46 -13.24
CA ASN A 33 -0.97 8.27 -13.63
C ASN A 33 -1.32 7.08 -12.72
N THR A 34 -1.24 5.91 -13.33
CA THR A 34 -1.49 4.62 -12.71
C THR A 34 -0.21 3.86 -12.40
N ASN A 35 0.88 4.22 -13.06
CA ASN A 35 2.20 3.62 -12.86
C ASN A 35 2.77 3.98 -11.47
N ALA A 36 3.25 2.98 -10.75
CA ALA A 36 3.87 3.19 -9.45
C ALA A 36 5.14 4.06 -9.55
N GLU A 37 5.91 3.96 -10.63
CA GLU A 37 7.13 4.76 -10.83
C GLU A 37 6.84 6.26 -10.86
N ASP A 38 5.83 6.66 -11.64
CA ASP A 38 5.41 8.06 -11.75
C ASP A 38 4.84 8.60 -10.44
N LEU A 39 4.29 7.71 -9.61
CA LEU A 39 3.68 8.07 -8.33
C LEU A 39 4.70 8.14 -7.18
N LYS A 40 5.93 7.62 -7.34
CA LYS A 40 6.95 7.60 -6.28
C LYS A 40 7.16 8.95 -5.61
N VAL A 41 7.11 10.03 -6.39
CA VAL A 41 7.24 11.41 -5.90
C VAL A 41 6.16 11.81 -4.88
N PHE A 42 5.01 11.14 -4.89
CA PHE A 42 3.89 11.39 -3.99
C PHE A 42 3.85 10.42 -2.79
N GLY A 43 4.84 9.55 -2.64
CA GLY A 43 4.92 8.61 -1.51
C GLY A 43 5.19 9.35 -0.20
N GLN A 44 4.33 9.18 0.80
CA GLN A 44 4.42 9.85 2.10
C GLN A 44 4.07 8.88 3.23
N GLU A 45 4.67 9.09 4.41
CA GLU A 45 4.29 8.39 5.64
C GLU A 45 2.95 8.92 6.17
N CYS A 46 2.05 8.00 6.49
CA CYS A 46 0.81 8.35 7.18
C CYS A 46 1.07 8.57 8.66
N GLY A 47 0.33 9.50 9.27
CA GLY A 47 0.37 9.70 10.71
C GLY A 47 -0.05 8.46 11.50
N ILE A 48 0.32 8.44 12.77
CA ILE A 48 -0.05 7.37 13.71
C ILE A 48 -1.57 7.40 13.90
N SER A 49 -2.23 6.29 13.56
CA SER A 49 -3.65 6.08 13.84
C SER A 49 -3.89 4.61 14.16
N VAL A 50 -5.03 4.31 14.80
CA VAL A 50 -5.39 2.94 15.22
C VAL A 50 -5.56 2.02 14.01
N ASP A 51 -6.17 2.54 12.93
CA ASP A 51 -6.42 1.81 11.69
C ASP A 51 -6.05 2.69 10.47
N PRO A 52 -4.74 2.88 10.18
CA PRO A 52 -4.30 3.64 9.03
C PRO A 52 -4.58 2.86 7.74
N TYR A 53 -5.00 3.56 6.70
CA TYR A 53 -5.19 2.97 5.38
C TYR A 53 -4.90 3.98 4.28
N CYS A 54 -4.53 3.49 3.10
CA CYS A 54 -4.47 4.29 1.90
C CYS A 54 -5.82 4.26 1.19
N ARG A 55 -6.21 5.38 0.59
CA ARG A 55 -7.38 5.45 -0.27
C ARG A 55 -7.08 6.09 -1.62
N THR A 56 -7.90 5.71 -2.60
CA THR A 56 -8.00 6.34 -3.92
C THR A 56 -9.45 6.73 -4.13
N ILE A 57 -9.69 7.98 -4.48
CA ILE A 57 -10.99 8.54 -4.83
C ILE A 57 -10.92 8.95 -6.28
N THR A 58 -11.63 8.24 -7.15
CA THR A 58 -11.84 8.65 -8.53
C THR A 58 -13.25 9.21 -8.64
N GLN A 59 -13.38 10.49 -8.94
CA GLN A 59 -14.67 11.15 -9.05
C GLN A 59 -14.88 11.71 -10.45
N THR A 60 -16.13 11.70 -10.89
CA THR A 60 -16.57 12.32 -12.14
C THR A 60 -17.59 13.38 -11.79
N VAL A 61 -17.28 14.64 -12.09
CA VAL A 61 -18.17 15.80 -11.89
C VAL A 61 -18.33 16.50 -13.23
N ASN A 62 -19.55 16.65 -13.74
CA ASN A 62 -19.82 17.29 -15.04
C ASN A 62 -19.00 16.71 -16.23
N LYS A 63 -18.73 15.39 -16.22
CA LYS A 63 -17.85 14.66 -17.17
C LYS A 63 -16.35 14.82 -16.95
N ASP A 64 -15.93 15.73 -16.07
CA ASP A 64 -14.53 15.87 -15.70
C ASP A 64 -14.15 14.84 -14.64
N LYS A 65 -13.07 14.12 -14.89
CA LYS A 65 -12.57 13.07 -13.99
C LYS A 65 -11.40 13.60 -13.18
N SER A 66 -11.44 13.42 -11.87
CA SER A 66 -10.31 13.70 -10.99
C SER A 66 -9.97 12.50 -10.11
N ILE A 67 -8.71 12.43 -9.69
CA ILE A 67 -8.18 11.41 -8.78
C ILE A 67 -7.56 12.09 -7.57
N VAL A 68 -7.96 11.65 -6.39
CA VAL A 68 -7.33 12.02 -5.12
C VAL A 68 -6.83 10.76 -4.43
N ARG A 69 -5.58 10.80 -3.99
CA ARG A 69 -4.94 9.76 -3.18
C ARG A 69 -4.59 10.34 -1.83
N ALA A 70 -4.85 9.60 -0.76
CA ALA A 70 -4.62 10.09 0.60
C ALA A 70 -4.45 8.96 1.61
N CYS A 71 -3.86 9.30 2.76
CA CYS A 71 -4.01 8.53 4.00
C CYS A 71 -5.43 8.72 4.56
N GLY A 72 -5.92 7.71 5.26
CA GLY A 72 -7.14 7.75 6.04
C GLY A 72 -6.94 7.08 7.40
N SER A 73 -7.89 7.33 8.30
CA SER A 73 -7.98 6.69 9.61
C SER A 73 -9.38 6.13 9.76
N LYS A 74 -9.49 4.87 10.22
CA LYS A 74 -10.75 4.10 10.33
C LYS A 74 -11.27 3.62 8.97
N ILE A 75 -10.92 2.38 8.62
CA ILE A 75 -11.41 1.72 7.40
C ILE A 75 -12.95 1.71 7.40
N THR A 76 -13.53 2.20 6.30
CA THR A 76 -14.93 1.89 5.98
C THR A 76 -14.98 0.43 5.53
N SER A 77 -15.95 -0.35 5.99
CA SER A 77 -16.03 -1.82 5.83
C SER A 77 -15.97 -2.39 4.39
N LYS A 78 -15.95 -1.56 3.36
CA LYS A 78 -15.83 -1.96 1.95
C LYS A 78 -14.46 -1.59 1.38
N SER A 79 -13.78 -2.56 0.75
CA SER A 79 -12.52 -2.36 0.04
C SER A 79 -12.66 -1.38 -1.12
N CYS A 80 -13.80 -1.40 -1.83
CA CYS A 80 -14.18 -0.38 -2.80
C CYS A 80 -15.69 -0.15 -2.77
N TYR A 81 -16.14 1.09 -2.95
CA TYR A 81 -17.55 1.42 -3.15
C TYR A 81 -17.70 2.56 -4.15
N LYS A 82 -18.87 2.59 -4.81
CA LYS A 82 -19.27 3.67 -5.71
C LYS A 82 -20.47 4.41 -5.14
N THR A 83 -20.47 5.73 -5.24
CA THR A 83 -21.67 6.53 -5.01
C THR A 83 -22.52 6.57 -6.28
N ALA A 84 -23.84 6.53 -6.11
CA ALA A 84 -24.79 6.66 -7.21
C ALA A 84 -25.15 8.14 -7.45
N GLY A 85 -25.38 8.52 -8.71
CA GLY A 85 -25.80 9.87 -9.10
C GLY A 85 -25.02 10.44 -10.28
N LEU A 86 -25.39 11.66 -10.71
CA LEU A 86 -24.74 12.40 -11.79
C LEU A 86 -23.27 12.72 -11.48
N ASN A 87 -22.97 12.95 -10.20
CA ASN A 87 -21.62 13.09 -9.66
C ASN A 87 -21.26 11.81 -8.91
N SER A 88 -20.59 10.88 -9.61
CA SER A 88 -20.22 9.59 -9.05
C SER A 88 -18.77 9.59 -8.55
N ALA A 89 -18.53 8.98 -7.40
CA ALA A 89 -17.20 8.74 -6.86
C ALA A 89 -16.99 7.24 -6.64
N ASN A 90 -15.84 6.73 -7.08
CA ASN A 90 -15.36 5.39 -6.77
C ASN A 90 -14.23 5.52 -5.74
N VAL A 91 -14.50 5.03 -4.53
CA VAL A 91 -13.56 5.07 -3.40
C VAL A 91 -13.04 3.67 -3.15
N CYS A 92 -11.73 3.49 -3.18
CA CYS A 92 -11.07 2.23 -2.83
C CYS A 92 -10.10 2.45 -1.66
N SER A 93 -9.93 1.43 -0.82
CA SER A 93 -9.13 1.44 0.41
C SER A 93 -8.25 0.19 0.51
N CYS A 94 -7.06 0.32 1.08
CA CYS A 94 -6.10 -0.76 1.31
C CYS A 94 -5.15 -0.38 2.45
N ASN A 95 -4.50 -1.34 3.10
CA ASN A 95 -3.77 -1.13 4.37
C ASN A 95 -2.33 -1.67 4.35
N TYR A 96 -1.64 -1.58 3.20
CA TYR A 96 -0.22 -1.90 3.07
C TYR A 96 0.50 -0.81 2.26
N ASP A 97 1.82 -0.75 2.36
CA ASP A 97 2.59 0.36 1.80
C ASP A 97 2.34 0.57 0.30
N LEU A 98 2.11 1.83 -0.06
CA LEU A 98 1.96 2.34 -1.42
C LEU A 98 0.89 1.60 -2.24
N CYS A 99 -0.10 1.04 -1.54
CA CYS A 99 -1.14 0.19 -2.13
C CYS A 99 -2.17 0.94 -2.99
N ASN A 100 -2.26 2.27 -2.82
CA ASN A 100 -3.20 3.12 -3.55
C ASN A 100 -2.62 3.66 -4.87
N SER A 101 -1.61 2.98 -5.42
CA SER A 101 -1.37 2.99 -6.87
C SER A 101 -2.60 2.41 -7.59
N ALA A 102 -2.62 2.42 -8.92
CA ALA A 102 -3.78 2.05 -9.73
C ALA A 102 -4.57 0.81 -9.25
N PRO A 103 -5.87 0.68 -9.60
CA PRO A 103 -6.63 -0.52 -9.30
C PRO A 103 -5.86 -1.75 -9.77
N LYS A 104 -5.45 -2.59 -8.82
CA LYS A 104 -4.74 -3.82 -9.12
C LYS A 104 -5.69 -4.71 -9.92
N PHE A 105 -5.36 -4.95 -11.18
CA PHE A 105 -5.77 -6.21 -11.79
C PHE A 105 -5.22 -7.31 -10.89
N ASN A 106 -6.07 -8.25 -10.49
CA ASN A 106 -5.71 -9.39 -9.64
C ASN A 106 -4.49 -10.12 -10.24
N GLN A 107 -3.29 -9.75 -9.84
CA GLN A 107 -2.05 -10.42 -10.18
C GLN A 107 -1.62 -11.21 -8.94
N PRO A 108 -1.60 -12.56 -9.01
CA PRO A 108 -1.22 -13.40 -7.87
C PRO A 108 0.31 -13.36 -7.68
N GLN A 109 0.83 -12.26 -7.14
CA GLN A 109 2.28 -12.09 -6.88
C GLN A 109 2.77 -12.87 -5.65
N GLN A 110 1.87 -13.44 -4.83
CA GLN A 110 2.25 -14.09 -3.56
C GLN A 110 2.72 -15.55 -3.71
N ILE A 111 2.58 -16.16 -4.89
CA ILE A 111 2.95 -17.58 -5.07
C ILE A 111 4.47 -17.77 -5.22
N MET A 112 5.20 -16.75 -5.68
CA MET A 112 6.62 -16.89 -6.02
C MET A 112 7.57 -16.93 -4.79
N THR A 113 7.21 -16.27 -3.69
CA THR A 113 8.10 -16.15 -2.51
C THR A 113 8.10 -17.37 -1.59
N ILE A 114 7.08 -18.22 -1.64
CA ILE A 114 6.99 -19.41 -0.76
C ILE A 114 7.91 -20.53 -1.26
N LEU A 115 8.08 -20.67 -2.58
CA LEU A 115 8.93 -21.71 -3.16
C LEU A 115 10.43 -21.51 -2.85
N SER A 116 10.92 -20.28 -2.81
CA SER A 116 12.34 -20.01 -2.53
C SER A 116 12.73 -20.35 -1.08
N SER A 117 11.84 -20.11 -0.11
CA SER A 117 12.07 -20.47 1.30
C SER A 117 12.15 -21.99 1.53
N ILE A 118 11.36 -22.78 0.82
CA ILE A 118 11.37 -24.25 0.94
C ILE A 118 12.67 -24.83 0.37
N ILE A 119 13.16 -24.29 -0.75
CA ILE A 119 14.41 -24.73 -1.38
C ILE A 119 15.62 -24.45 -0.46
N VAL A 120 15.68 -23.28 0.19
CA VAL A 120 16.77 -22.93 1.10
C VAL A 120 16.79 -23.82 2.34
N MET A 121 15.63 -24.18 2.90
CA MET A 121 15.56 -25.13 4.02
C MET A 121 15.98 -26.55 3.59
N ALA A 122 15.56 -26.99 2.41
CA ALA A 122 15.92 -28.31 1.90
C ALA A 122 17.43 -28.44 1.64
N THR A 123 18.07 -27.42 1.04
CA THR A 123 19.51 -27.44 0.77
C THR A 123 20.35 -27.35 2.04
N SER A 124 19.93 -26.54 3.01
CA SER A 124 20.63 -26.43 4.30
C SER A 124 20.56 -27.72 5.13
N LEU A 125 19.45 -28.48 5.06
CA LEU A 125 19.35 -29.81 5.68
C LEU A 125 20.23 -30.86 5.01
N ILE A 126 20.41 -30.79 3.68
CA ILE A 126 21.29 -31.71 2.93
C ILE A 126 22.76 -31.44 3.26
N MET A 127 23.15 -30.18 3.51
CA MET A 127 24.53 -29.81 3.88
C MET A 127 24.90 -30.15 5.32
N LEU A 128 23.93 -30.56 6.16
CA LEU A 128 24.15 -30.98 7.55
C LEU A 128 24.37 -32.50 7.71
N ARG A 129 24.34 -33.27 6.61
CA ARG A 129 24.52 -34.72 6.59
C ARG A 129 25.78 -35.10 5.83
#